data_AF-A0A7W5AYE9-F1
#
_entry.id   AF-A0A7W5AYE9-F1
#
_cell.length_a   1.000
_cell.length_b   1.000
_cell.length_c   1.000
_cell.angle_alpha   90.00
_cell.angle_beta   90.00
_cell.angle_gamma   90.00
#
_symmetry.space_group_name_H-M   'P 1'
#
loop_
_entity.id
_entity.type
_entity.pdbx_description
1 polymer ?
#
loop_
_entity_poly.entity_id
_entity_poly.type
_entity_poly.pdbx_seq_one_letter_code
_entity_poly.pdbx_strand_id
1 'polypeptide(L)' 'MTIVDLRKKMELVAYLGFDEIKKMWVYSFKDIYERTRTFGVLAGQLKVIELLTLQGLNLCKQ' A
#
# COMPACT_ATOMS: atom_id res chain seq x y z
N MET A 1 -1.87 -0.11 11.49
CA MET A 1 -0.72 -0.90 11.01
C MET A 1 0.46 0.04 10.77
N THR A 2 1.68 -0.37 11.11
CA THR A 2 2.91 0.42 10.90
C THR A 2 3.70 -0.10 9.69
N ILE A 3 4.68 0.68 9.23
CA ILE A 3 5.63 0.21 8.19
C ILE A 3 6.34 -1.07 8.65
N VAL A 4 6.64 -1.21 9.94
CA VAL A 4 7.32 -2.40 10.48
C VAL A 4 6.42 -3.64 10.32
N ASP A 5 5.12 -3.50 10.56
CA ASP A 5 4.16 -4.58 10.36
C ASP A 5 4.02 -4.97 8.89
N LEU A 6 4.03 -3.98 7.98
CA LEU A 6 3.99 -4.21 6.54
C LEU A 6 5.27 -4.94 6.07
N ARG A 7 6.44 -4.54 6.59
CA ARG A 7 7.74 -5.16 6.27
C ARG A 7 7.81 -6.61 6.71
N LYS A 8 7.26 -6.95 7.88
CA LYS A 8 7.17 -8.35 8.34
C LYS A 8 6.31 -9.22 7.43
N LYS A 9 5.42 -8.62 6.65
CA LYS A 9 4.53 -9.27 5.69
C LYS A 9 5.00 -9.09 4.25
N MET A 10 6.27 -8.73 4.01
CA MET A 10 6.78 -8.40 2.68
C MET A 10 6.56 -9.51 1.64
N GLU A 11 6.60 -10.77 2.05
CA GLU A 11 6.32 -11.92 1.18
C GLU A 11 4.85 -12.01 0.73
N LEU A 12 3.96 -11.32 1.45
CA LEU A 12 2.52 -11.32 1.23
C LEU A 12 1.99 -10.00 0.65
N VAL A 13 2.85 -8.98 0.53
CA VAL A 13 2.48 -7.68 -0.04
C VAL A 13 3.01 -7.54 -1.46
N ALA A 14 2.15 -7.16 -2.39
CA ALA A 14 2.51 -6.83 -3.76
C ALA A 14 2.63 -5.31 -3.91
N TYR A 15 3.72 -4.83 -4.51
CA TYR A 15 3.85 -3.42 -4.87
C TYR A 15 2.94 -3.09 -6.05
N LEU A 16 2.15 -2.02 -5.95
CA LEU A 16 1.24 -1.57 -7.01
C LEU A 16 1.74 -0.34 -7.76
N GLY A 17 2.52 0.53 -7.11
CA GLY A 17 3.03 1.76 -7.72
C GLY A 17 3.27 2.88 -6.72
N PHE A 18 3.68 4.03 -7.24
CA PHE A 18 3.85 5.27 -6.47
C PHE A 18 2.81 6.29 -6.94
N ASP A 19 2.01 6.83 -6.00
CA ASP A 19 1.12 7.96 -6.24
C ASP A 19 1.93 9.24 -6.09
N GLU A 20 2.26 9.86 -7.23
CA GLU A 20 3.05 11.09 -7.30
C GLU A 20 2.35 12.30 -6.66
N ILE A 21 1.02 12.34 -6.68
CA ILE A 21 0.23 13.47 -6.15
C ILE A 21 0.27 13.43 -4.63
N LYS A 22 0.07 12.25 -4.05
CA LYS A 22 0.03 12.06 -2.60
C LYS A 22 1.38 11.68 -2.01
N LYS A 23 2.42 11.52 -2.84
CA LYS A 23 3.78 11.11 -2.48
C LYS A 23 3.79 9.86 -1.59
N MET A 24 3.10 8.81 -2.05
CA MET A 24 3.00 7.54 -1.33
C MET A 24 3.28 6.32 -2.20
N TRP A 25 3.91 5.31 -1.60
CA TRP A 25 4.00 3.98 -2.20
C TRP A 25 2.74 3.19 -1.87
N VAL A 26 2.18 2.53 -2.89
CA VAL A 26 0.95 1.76 -2.78
C VAL A 26 1.27 0.28 -2.89
N TYR A 27 0.74 -0.49 -1.95
CA TYR A 27 0.90 -1.94 -1.83
C TYR A 27 -0.47 -2.60 -1.69
N SER A 28 -0.61 -3.84 -2.13
CA SER A 28 -1.75 -4.69 -1.84
C SER A 28 -1.33 -5.91 -1.04
N PHE A 29 -2.26 -6.47 -0.27
CA PHE A 29 -2.08 -7.68 0.52
C PHE A 29 -3.36 -8.50 0.42
N LYS A 30 -3.24 -9.79 0.11
CA LYS A 30 -4.36 -10.73 0.13
C LYS A 30 -4.41 -11.38 1.52
N ASP A 31 -5.48 -11.13 2.27
CA ASP A 31 -5.64 -11.70 3.60
C ASP A 31 -6.03 -13.19 3.57
N ILE A 32 -6.08 -13.81 4.75
CA ILE A 32 -6.46 -15.23 4.91
C ILE A 32 -7.87 -15.57 4.43
N TYR A 33 -8.72 -14.54 4.23
CA TYR A 33 -10.08 -14.67 3.71
C TYR A 33 -10.16 -14.31 2.22
N GLU A 34 -9.02 -14.31 1.54
CA GLU A 34 -8.86 -13.92 0.14
C GLU A 34 -9.24 -12.46 -0.18
N ARG A 35 -9.39 -11.59 0.82
CA ARG A 35 -9.73 -10.19 0.57
C ARG A 35 -8.46 -9.40 0.27
N THR A 36 -8.47 -8.72 -0.86
CA THR A 36 -7.40 -7.78 -1.22
C THR A 36 -7.59 -6.47 -0.46
N ARG A 37 -6.64 -6.16 0.42
CA ARG A 37 -6.53 -4.86 1.09
C ARG A 37 -5.42 -4.06 0.44
N THR A 38 -5.65 -2.77 0.25
CA THR A 38 -4.66 -1.86 -0.32
C THR A 38 -4.16 -0.91 0.75
N PHE A 39 -2.87 -0.60 0.73
CA PHE A 39 -2.19 0.22 1.70
C PHE A 39 -1.31 1.27 1.03
N GLY A 40 -1.35 2.49 1.56
CA GLY A 40 -0.47 3.59 1.21
C GLY A 40 0.57 3.85 2.30
N VAL A 41 1.82 4.01 1.89
CA VAL A 41 2.95 4.39 2.74
C VAL A 41 3.41 5.78 2.32
N LEU A 42 3.18 6.78 3.17
CA LEU A 42 3.62 8.16 2.95
C LEU A 42 5.12 8.31 3.26
N ALA A 43 5.85 9.02 2.41
CA ALA A 43 7.25 9.32 2.65
C ALA A 43 7.45 10.06 3.98
N GLY A 44 8.40 9.57 4.80
CA GLY A 44 8.71 10.15 6.11
C GLY A 44 7.73 9.82 7.24
N GLN A 45 6.66 9.05 6.98
CA GLN A 45 5.71 8.65 8.02
C GLN A 45 5.85 7.17 8.38
N LEU A 46 5.74 6.83 9.67
CA LEU A 46 5.76 5.43 10.13
C LEU A 46 4.40 4.73 10.02
N LYS A 47 3.34 5.49 9.78
CA LYS A 47 1.97 4.99 9.69
C LYS A 47 1.64 4.56 8.26
N VAL A 48 0.85 3.50 8.16
CA VAL A 48 0.30 3.00 6.91
C VAL A 48 -1.18 3.35 6.87
N ILE A 49 -1.66 3.85 5.74
CA ILE A 49 -3.06 4.19 5.51
C ILE A 49 -3.70 3.07 4.71
N GLU A 50 -4.85 2.56 5.15
CA GLU A 50 -5.64 1.62 4.35
C GLU A 50 -6.43 2.40 3.29
N LEU A 51 -6.30 1.97 2.03
CA LEU A 51 -6.99 2.55 0.89
C LEU A 51 -8.18 1.66 0.54
N LEU A 52 -9.40 2.19 0.72
CA LEU A 52 -10.65 1.46 0.49
C LEU A 52 -10.89 1.17 -1.00
N THR A 53 -10.33 1.98 -1.88
CA THR A 53 -10.41 1.83 -3.34
C THR A 53 -9.13 2.35 -4.00
N LEU A 54 -8.78 1.78 -5.15
CA LEU A 54 -7.72 2.29 -6.03
C LEU A 54 -8.21 3.42 -6.94
N GLN A 55 -9.52 3.68 -6.97
CA GLN A 55 -10.14 4.67 -7.84
C GLN A 55 -9.61 6.07 -7.51
N GLY A 56 -9.04 6.75 -8.51
CA GLY A 56 -8.42 8.07 -8.34
C GLY A 56 -6.96 8.04 -7.86
N LEU A 57 -6.33 6.86 -7.73
CA LEU A 57 -4.88 6.78 -7.62
C LEU A 57 -4.26 6.94 -9.00
N ASN A 58 -3.45 7.99 -9.15
CA ASN A 58 -2.60 8.16 -10.33
C ASN A 58 -1.26 7.49 -10.05
N LEU A 59 -1.24 6.17 -10.21
CA LEU A 59 -0.02 5.39 -10.05
C LEU A 59 0.82 5.60 -11.32
N CYS A 60 2.06 6.05 -11.16
CA CYS A 60 3.01 5.96 -12.27
C CYS A 60 3.16 4.50 -12.68
N LYS A 61 2.72 4.18 -13.90
CA LYS A 61 2.91 2.85 -14.49
C LYS A 61 4.42 2.61 -14.62
N GLN A 62 4.87 1.44 -14.14
CA GLN A 62 6.20 0.91 -14.43
C GLN A 62 6.37 0.69 -15.93
#